data_AF-A0A0N0H402-F1
#
_entry.id   AF-A0A0N0H402-F1
#
_cell.length_a   1.000
_cell.length_b   1.000
_cell.length_c   1.000
_cell.angle_alpha   90.00
_cell.angle_beta   90.00
_cell.angle_gamma   90.00
#
_symmetry.space_group_name_H-M   'P 1'
#
loop_
_entity.id
_entity.type
_entity.pdbx_description
1 polymer ?
#
loop_
_entity_poly.entity_id
_entity_poly.type
_entity_poly.pdbx_seq_one_letter_code
_entity_poly.pdbx_strand_id
1 'polypeptide(L)'
;METLLRYRSLVREAEALRSGADDPVAAALRTCDRIDAVDARVRAFVPEAARRTRLAEAARERVAAGPREAGDRPPLYGIPVGLKDIVHADGLPTRAGSALPPEVLGGAQATVVDRLLAAGALIAGKTVTADLTHTGKSVMCLPWSNAGLPSLSLPAGRAANGLPLGLQVVGAQGADEQLLQAAAGLESTLAKGDIRAHR
;
A
#
# COMPACT_ATOMS: atom_id res chain seq x y z
N MET A 1 -5.49 -8.21 25.22
CA MET A 1 -6.04 -8.04 23.86
C MET A 1 -6.15 -6.55 23.49
N GLU A 2 -5.29 -5.68 24.03
CA GLU A 2 -5.32 -4.22 23.82
C GLU A 2 -4.15 -3.71 22.95
N THR A 3 -3.18 -4.56 22.61
CA THR A 3 -1.92 -4.12 21.98
C THR A 3 -1.94 -4.17 20.44
N LEU A 4 -2.99 -4.74 19.82
CA LEU A 4 -3.03 -5.06 18.38
C LEU A 4 -3.43 -3.89 17.45
N LEU A 5 -3.82 -2.73 17.99
CA LEU A 5 -4.45 -1.65 17.21
C LEU A 5 -3.90 -0.25 17.52
N ARG A 6 -2.62 -0.11 17.92
CA ARG A 6 -1.96 1.20 17.81
C ARG A 6 -1.59 1.43 16.34
N TYR A 7 -2.51 2.00 15.59
CA TYR A 7 -2.22 2.48 14.24
C TYR A 7 -1.23 3.64 14.32
N ARG A 8 -0.04 3.47 13.74
CA ARG A 8 0.76 4.62 13.33
C ARG A 8 0.26 5.06 11.97
N SER A 9 0.10 6.37 11.83
CA SER A 9 -0.12 7.03 10.56
C SER A 9 1.01 6.67 9.58
N LEU A 10 0.71 6.55 8.29
CA LEU A 10 1.70 6.32 7.22
C LEU A 10 2.89 7.29 7.33
N VAL A 11 2.63 8.57 7.60
CA VAL A 11 3.70 9.59 7.76
C VAL A 11 4.65 9.23 8.87
N ARG A 12 4.12 8.89 10.05
CA ARG A 12 4.93 8.57 11.22
C ARG A 12 5.68 7.26 11.05
N GLU A 13 5.09 6.29 10.35
CA GLU A 13 5.80 5.06 10.01
C GLU A 13 6.95 5.36 9.03
N ALA A 14 6.69 6.16 7.99
CA ALA A 14 7.70 6.55 7.02
C ALA A 14 8.82 7.38 7.66
N GLU A 15 8.48 8.32 8.53
CA GLU A 15 9.43 9.11 9.30
C GLU A 15 10.26 8.25 10.25
N ALA A 16 9.64 7.29 10.95
CA ALA A 16 10.36 6.39 11.85
C ALA A 16 11.36 5.49 11.09
N LEU A 17 10.96 4.98 9.92
CA LEU A 17 11.84 4.16 9.08
C LEU A 17 12.97 4.97 8.43
N ARG A 18 12.66 6.19 7.96
CA ARG A 18 13.67 7.09 7.38
C ARG A 18 14.67 7.59 8.42
N SER A 19 14.20 7.96 9.61
CA SER A 19 15.07 8.38 10.71
C SER A 19 15.88 7.23 11.33
N GLY A 20 15.47 5.98 11.09
CA GLY A 20 16.06 4.80 11.73
C GLY A 20 15.55 4.56 13.16
N ALA A 21 14.52 5.28 13.59
CA ALA A 21 13.80 5.01 14.83
C ALA A 21 13.01 3.68 14.79
N ASP A 22 12.79 3.12 13.61
CA ASP A 22 12.24 1.79 13.41
C ASP A 22 13.01 1.01 12.33
N ASP A 23 12.93 -0.32 12.41
CA ASP A 23 13.62 -1.24 11.52
C ASP A 23 12.68 -1.67 10.36
N PRO A 24 13.09 -1.51 9.09
CA PRO A 24 12.27 -1.93 7.93
C PRO A 24 11.86 -3.40 7.94
N VAL A 25 12.73 -4.30 8.43
CA VAL A 25 12.43 -5.73 8.48
C VAL A 25 11.37 -5.99 9.55
N ALA A 26 11.51 -5.41 10.73
CA ALA A 26 10.49 -5.47 11.78
C ALA A 26 9.15 -4.87 11.32
N ALA A 27 9.15 -3.73 10.63
CA ALA A 27 7.94 -3.10 10.09
C ALA A 27 7.23 -3.97 9.04
N ALA A 28 7.99 -4.61 8.15
CA ALA A 28 7.49 -5.60 7.21
C ALA A 28 6.82 -6.79 7.94
N LEU A 29 7.49 -7.36 8.92
CA LEU A 29 6.96 -8.50 9.69
C LEU A 29 5.70 -8.13 10.49
N ARG A 30 5.68 -6.97 11.14
CA ARG A 30 4.47 -6.44 11.80
C ARG A 30 3.32 -6.24 10.81
N THR A 31 3.61 -5.92 9.56
CA THR A 31 2.59 -5.81 8.52
C THR A 31 2.04 -7.18 8.15
N CYS A 32 2.90 -8.19 7.99
CA CYS A 32 2.48 -9.58 7.80
C CYS A 32 1.61 -10.06 8.97
N ASP A 33 2.01 -9.81 10.23
CA ASP A 33 1.22 -10.20 11.41
C ASP A 33 -0.20 -9.60 11.38
N ARG A 34 -0.33 -8.33 10.98
CA ARG A 34 -1.63 -7.65 10.85
C ARG A 34 -2.48 -8.23 9.73
N ILE A 35 -1.87 -8.54 8.60
CA ILE A 35 -2.54 -9.19 7.47
C ILE A 35 -3.04 -10.56 7.92
N ASP A 36 -2.17 -11.41 8.49
CA ASP A 36 -2.50 -12.77 8.91
C ASP A 36 -3.67 -12.77 9.93
N ALA A 37 -3.71 -11.78 10.83
CA ALA A 37 -4.76 -11.65 11.83
C ALA A 37 -6.14 -11.21 11.28
N VAL A 38 -6.21 -10.55 10.11
CA VAL A 38 -7.42 -9.86 9.63
C VAL A 38 -7.88 -10.34 8.25
N ASP A 39 -6.96 -10.73 7.37
CA ASP A 39 -7.24 -10.96 5.95
C ASP A 39 -8.14 -12.16 5.69
N ALA A 40 -8.17 -13.15 6.59
CA ALA A 40 -9.16 -14.23 6.53
C ALA A 40 -10.62 -13.73 6.59
N ARG A 41 -10.84 -12.56 7.21
CA ARG A 41 -12.17 -11.92 7.33
C ARG A 41 -12.46 -10.94 6.20
N VAL A 42 -11.46 -10.12 5.83
CA VAL A 42 -11.65 -9.03 4.85
C VAL A 42 -11.35 -9.44 3.41
N ARG A 43 -10.52 -10.48 3.21
CA ARG A 43 -10.10 -10.99 1.90
C ARG A 43 -9.59 -9.89 0.98
N ALA A 44 -8.73 -9.02 1.52
CA ALA A 44 -8.18 -7.87 0.83
C ALA A 44 -6.96 -8.24 -0.02
N PHE A 45 -6.22 -9.29 0.33
CA PHE A 45 -5.09 -9.77 -0.45
C PHE A 45 -5.37 -11.06 -1.21
N VAL A 46 -4.75 -11.19 -2.39
CA VAL A 46 -4.62 -12.47 -3.07
C VAL A 46 -3.75 -13.38 -2.19
N PRO A 47 -4.14 -14.64 -1.95
CA PRO A 47 -3.34 -15.56 -1.15
C PRO A 47 -1.93 -15.74 -1.70
N GLU A 48 -0.95 -15.65 -0.81
CA GLU A 48 0.47 -15.71 -1.16
C GLU A 48 1.25 -16.39 -0.02
N ALA A 49 1.60 -17.67 -0.20
CA ALA A 49 2.23 -18.47 0.86
C ALA A 49 3.61 -17.90 1.29
N ALA A 50 4.37 -17.34 0.35
CA ALA A 50 5.73 -16.85 0.59
C ALA A 50 5.81 -15.39 1.05
N ARG A 51 4.67 -14.70 1.29
CA ARG A 51 4.62 -13.26 1.57
C ARG A 51 5.59 -12.82 2.65
N ARG A 52 5.56 -13.51 3.80
CA ARG A 52 6.38 -13.15 4.96
C ARG A 52 7.87 -13.22 4.64
N THR A 53 8.32 -14.30 4.01
CA THR A 53 9.71 -14.49 3.63
C THR A 53 10.15 -13.47 2.58
N ARG A 54 9.39 -13.35 1.49
CA ARG A 54 9.68 -12.40 0.40
C ARG A 54 9.74 -10.96 0.88
N LEU A 55 8.79 -10.52 1.71
CA LEU A 55 8.76 -9.15 2.20
C LEU A 55 9.91 -8.85 3.18
N ALA A 56 10.29 -9.83 4.00
CA ALA A 56 11.44 -9.70 4.88
C ALA A 56 12.77 -9.64 4.09
N GLU A 57 12.91 -10.45 3.03
CA GLU A 57 14.08 -10.41 2.14
C GLU A 57 14.17 -9.08 1.41
N ALA A 58 13.08 -8.60 0.81
CA ALA A 58 13.03 -7.29 0.17
C ALA A 58 13.39 -6.15 1.14
N ALA A 59 12.96 -6.24 2.40
CA ALA A 59 13.34 -5.28 3.43
C ALA A 59 14.84 -5.32 3.73
N ARG A 60 15.44 -6.52 3.85
CA ARG A 60 16.88 -6.69 4.08
C ARG A 60 17.70 -6.18 2.91
N GLU A 61 17.31 -6.49 1.68
CA GLU A 61 17.95 -5.99 0.47
C GLU A 61 17.91 -4.45 0.41
N ARG A 62 16.77 -3.85 0.77
CA ARG A 62 16.63 -2.39 0.85
C ARG A 62 17.54 -1.78 1.91
N VAL A 63 17.70 -2.44 3.06
CA VAL A 63 18.63 -2.00 4.11
C VAL A 63 20.08 -2.12 3.63
N ALA A 64 20.42 -3.22 2.93
CA ALA A 64 21.77 -3.47 2.45
C ALA A 64 22.19 -2.55 1.30
N ALA A 65 21.28 -2.26 0.37
CA ALA A 65 21.52 -1.42 -0.81
C ALA A 65 21.24 0.08 -0.57
N GLY A 66 20.54 0.42 0.51
CA GLY A 66 20.06 1.78 0.77
C GLY A 66 21.09 2.71 1.43
N PRO A 67 20.80 4.03 1.46
CA PRO A 67 21.64 5.00 2.16
C PRO A 67 21.74 4.69 3.65
N ARG A 68 22.98 4.73 4.18
CA ARG A 68 23.24 4.52 5.61
C ARG A 68 22.69 5.67 6.43
N GLU A 69 22.93 6.89 5.96
CA GLU A 69 22.48 8.13 6.59
C GLU A 69 20.97 8.31 6.47
N ALA A 70 20.32 8.64 7.59
CA ALA A 70 18.88 8.80 7.68
C ALA A 70 18.34 9.92 6.75
N GLY A 71 19.12 10.99 6.56
CA GLY A 71 18.76 12.15 5.73
C GLY A 71 18.57 11.81 4.25
N ASP A 72 19.30 10.80 3.76
CA ASP A 72 19.34 10.43 2.35
C ASP A 72 18.31 9.35 1.99
N ARG A 73 17.61 8.79 2.98
CA ARG A 73 16.62 7.73 2.75
C ARG A 73 15.39 8.29 2.03
N PRO A 74 14.91 7.61 0.98
CA PRO A 74 13.82 8.08 0.13
C PRO A 74 12.46 8.11 0.86
N PRO A 75 11.45 8.80 0.33
CA PRO A 75 10.21 9.15 1.06
C PRO A 75 9.40 7.96 1.59
N LEU A 76 9.41 6.81 0.92
CA LEU A 76 8.67 5.61 1.30
C LEU A 76 9.59 4.50 1.83
N TYR A 77 10.80 4.83 2.30
CA TYR A 77 11.79 3.86 2.74
C TYR A 77 11.21 2.81 3.71
N GLY A 78 11.21 1.54 3.27
CA GLY A 78 10.74 0.39 4.05
C GLY A 78 9.23 0.24 4.16
N ILE A 79 8.43 1.13 3.54
CA ILE A 79 6.97 1.12 3.65
C ILE A 79 6.36 0.00 2.79
N PRO A 80 5.61 -0.95 3.39
CA PRO A 80 4.88 -1.96 2.61
C PRO A 80 3.66 -1.37 1.91
N VAL A 81 3.54 -1.62 0.60
CA VAL A 81 2.45 -1.15 -0.27
C VAL A 81 1.74 -2.32 -0.94
N GLY A 82 0.41 -2.35 -0.88
CA GLY A 82 -0.40 -3.32 -1.63
C GLY A 82 -0.64 -2.86 -3.07
N LEU A 83 -0.53 -3.77 -4.03
CA LEU A 83 -0.79 -3.47 -5.45
C LEU A 83 -2.07 -4.14 -5.90
N LYS A 84 -3.00 -3.39 -6.52
CA LYS A 84 -4.17 -4.00 -7.15
C LYS A 84 -3.76 -5.11 -8.12
N ASP A 85 -4.50 -6.21 -8.13
CA ASP A 85 -4.17 -7.39 -8.94
C ASP A 85 -4.39 -7.23 -10.46
N ILE A 86 -4.27 -6.00 -10.94
CA ILE A 86 -4.18 -5.63 -12.37
C ILE A 86 -2.84 -4.97 -12.70
N VAL A 87 -2.06 -4.59 -11.68
CA VAL A 87 -0.76 -3.91 -11.85
C VAL A 87 0.33 -4.96 -11.99
N HIS A 88 0.98 -5.06 -13.14
CA HIS A 88 2.10 -5.98 -13.30
C HIS A 88 3.28 -5.59 -12.40
N ALA A 89 3.80 -6.58 -11.65
CA ALA A 89 4.94 -6.43 -10.76
C ALA A 89 5.78 -7.70 -10.87
N ASP A 90 7.09 -7.55 -11.06
CA ASP A 90 7.98 -8.69 -11.24
C ASP A 90 7.99 -9.57 -9.98
N GLY A 91 8.04 -10.89 -10.19
CA GLY A 91 7.99 -11.88 -9.10
C GLY A 91 6.61 -12.06 -8.45
N LEU A 92 5.57 -11.36 -8.89
CA LEU A 92 4.19 -11.53 -8.40
C LEU A 92 3.22 -11.77 -9.57
N PRO A 93 2.52 -12.92 -9.61
CA PRO A 93 1.58 -13.22 -10.68
C PRO A 93 0.41 -12.23 -10.65
N THR A 94 0.02 -11.76 -11.84
CA THR A 94 -1.19 -10.94 -12.03
C THR A 94 -2.34 -11.84 -12.42
N ARG A 95 -3.46 -11.80 -11.68
CA ARG A 95 -4.65 -12.65 -11.99
C ARG A 95 -5.86 -11.85 -12.44
N ALA A 96 -5.86 -10.53 -12.21
CA ALA A 96 -6.96 -9.63 -12.53
C ALA A 96 -8.33 -10.10 -12.01
N GLY A 97 -8.32 -10.82 -10.87
CA GLY A 97 -9.54 -11.43 -10.31
C GLY A 97 -10.17 -12.50 -11.20
N SER A 98 -9.51 -12.93 -12.27
CA SER A 98 -10.04 -13.83 -13.28
C SER A 98 -9.73 -15.30 -13.00
N ALA A 99 -10.44 -16.20 -13.68
CA ALA A 99 -10.11 -17.62 -13.74
C ALA A 99 -9.08 -17.97 -14.84
N LEU A 100 -8.56 -16.97 -15.56
CA LEU A 100 -7.57 -17.21 -16.61
C LEU A 100 -6.21 -17.61 -16.00
N PRO A 101 -5.42 -18.44 -16.71
CA PRO A 101 -4.04 -18.71 -16.32
C PRO A 101 -3.25 -17.39 -16.23
N PRO A 102 -2.49 -17.14 -15.14
CA PRO A 102 -1.73 -15.89 -14.96
C PRO A 102 -0.74 -15.61 -16.09
N GLU A 103 -0.25 -16.66 -16.77
CA GLU A 103 0.69 -16.57 -17.88
C GLU A 103 0.08 -15.82 -19.08
N VAL A 104 -1.23 -15.95 -19.27
CA VAL A 104 -1.99 -15.23 -20.32
C VAL A 104 -2.20 -13.76 -19.95
N LEU A 105 -2.13 -13.43 -18.67
CA LEU A 105 -2.21 -12.08 -18.12
C LEU A 105 -0.82 -11.50 -17.81
N GLY A 106 0.24 -12.12 -18.31
CA GLY A 106 1.60 -11.62 -18.16
C GLY A 106 1.80 -10.28 -18.87
N GLY A 107 2.76 -9.51 -18.40
CA GLY A 107 3.12 -8.21 -18.96
C GLY A 107 4.40 -7.69 -18.32
N ALA A 108 5.00 -6.67 -18.94
CA ALA A 108 6.14 -5.99 -18.34
C ALA A 108 5.73 -5.32 -17.02
N GLN A 109 6.68 -5.19 -16.08
CA GLN A 109 6.49 -4.44 -14.86
C GLN A 109 5.94 -3.04 -15.16
N ALA A 110 4.92 -2.64 -14.40
CA ALA A 110 4.32 -1.33 -14.57
C ALA A 110 5.25 -0.25 -14.02
N THR A 111 5.36 0.88 -14.73
CA THR A 111 6.19 2.04 -14.32
C THR A 111 5.86 2.56 -12.92
N VAL A 112 4.62 2.41 -12.47
CA VAL A 112 4.22 2.77 -11.09
C VAL A 112 4.94 1.92 -10.05
N VAL A 113 5.22 0.64 -10.34
CA VAL A 113 5.99 -0.24 -9.47
C VAL A 113 7.44 0.22 -9.41
N ASP A 114 8.04 0.55 -10.56
CA ASP A 114 9.41 1.10 -10.61
C ASP A 114 9.55 2.35 -9.74
N ARG A 115 8.59 3.27 -9.84
CA ARG A 115 8.56 4.51 -9.05
C ARG A 115 8.40 4.26 -7.55
N LEU A 116 7.51 3.35 -7.17
CA LEU A 116 7.34 2.95 -5.76
C LEU A 116 8.62 2.33 -5.20
N LEU A 117 9.27 1.45 -5.97
CA LEU A 117 10.53 0.82 -5.57
C LEU A 117 11.66 1.86 -5.45
N ALA A 118 11.77 2.78 -6.41
CA ALA A 118 12.73 3.90 -6.38
C ALA A 118 12.50 4.83 -5.18
N ALA A 119 11.24 5.08 -4.82
CA ALA A 119 10.84 5.84 -3.64
C ALA A 119 11.10 5.11 -2.31
N GLY A 120 11.61 3.87 -2.34
CA GLY A 120 11.97 3.13 -1.14
C GLY A 120 10.87 2.22 -0.59
N ALA A 121 9.75 2.06 -1.28
CA ALA A 121 8.68 1.17 -0.85
C ALA A 121 9.06 -0.32 -0.97
N LEU A 122 8.30 -1.17 -0.29
CA LEU A 122 8.31 -2.62 -0.38
C LEU A 122 6.94 -3.09 -0.88
N ILE A 123 6.88 -4.09 -1.76
CA ILE A 123 5.59 -4.59 -2.26
C ILE A 123 5.03 -5.64 -1.30
N ALA A 124 3.99 -5.30 -0.56
CA ALA A 124 3.36 -6.18 0.44
C ALA A 124 2.69 -7.39 -0.22
N GLY A 125 2.14 -7.22 -1.42
CA GLY A 125 1.49 -8.28 -2.19
C GLY A 125 0.42 -7.73 -3.11
N LYS A 126 -0.28 -8.65 -3.79
CA LYS A 126 -1.39 -8.34 -4.69
C LYS A 126 -2.69 -8.21 -3.90
N THR A 127 -3.47 -7.15 -4.11
CA THR A 127 -4.79 -6.97 -3.49
C THR A 127 -5.90 -7.46 -4.40
N VAL A 128 -6.90 -8.12 -3.82
CA VAL A 128 -8.03 -8.70 -4.55
C VAL A 128 -8.70 -7.61 -5.39
N THR A 129 -8.90 -7.91 -6.66
CA THR A 129 -9.77 -7.17 -7.56
C THR A 129 -10.94 -8.08 -7.91
N ALA A 130 -12.11 -7.50 -8.16
CA ALA A 130 -13.20 -8.28 -8.76
C ALA A 130 -12.83 -8.63 -10.22
N ASP A 131 -13.45 -9.70 -10.72
CA ASP A 131 -13.08 -10.38 -11.97
C ASP A 131 -13.23 -9.50 -13.23
N LEU A 132 -12.87 -10.04 -14.40
CA LEU A 132 -12.96 -9.31 -15.66
C LEU A 132 -14.41 -8.96 -16.07
N THR A 133 -15.42 -9.52 -15.40
CA THR A 133 -16.83 -9.27 -15.69
C THR A 133 -17.43 -8.19 -14.81
N HIS A 134 -16.91 -8.02 -13.59
CA HIS A 134 -17.35 -7.01 -12.65
C HIS A 134 -16.16 -6.45 -11.90
N THR A 135 -16.11 -5.14 -11.86
CA THR A 135 -15.31 -4.43 -10.88
C THR A 135 -16.31 -3.71 -9.99
N GLY A 136 -16.02 -3.44 -8.72
CA GLY A 136 -16.39 -2.09 -8.28
C GLY A 136 -15.75 -1.19 -9.33
N LYS A 137 -16.56 -0.62 -10.24
CA LYS A 137 -16.16 -0.44 -11.65
C LYS A 137 -14.74 0.14 -11.74
N SER A 138 -13.85 -0.42 -12.56
CA SER A 138 -12.52 0.15 -12.85
C SER A 138 -12.62 1.63 -13.18
N VAL A 139 -13.77 2.05 -13.75
CA VAL A 139 -14.21 3.44 -13.95
C VAL A 139 -14.05 4.37 -12.75
N MET A 140 -13.95 3.86 -11.52
CA MET A 140 -13.73 4.67 -10.32
C MET A 140 -12.24 5.07 -10.16
N CYS A 141 -11.32 4.31 -10.78
CA CYS A 141 -9.89 4.61 -10.88
C CYS A 141 -9.47 5.04 -12.29
N LEU A 142 -10.23 4.68 -13.34
CA LEU A 142 -9.92 4.99 -14.74
C LEU A 142 -9.70 6.49 -15.00
N PRO A 143 -10.44 7.45 -14.41
CA PRO A 143 -10.20 8.86 -14.66
C PRO A 143 -8.76 9.23 -14.35
N TRP A 144 -8.21 8.71 -13.26
CA TRP A 144 -6.87 9.04 -12.80
C TRP A 144 -5.81 8.22 -13.51
N SER A 145 -6.01 6.91 -13.65
CA SER A 145 -5.06 6.04 -14.35
C SER A 145 -4.95 6.37 -15.84
N ASN A 146 -6.06 6.73 -16.51
CA ASN A 146 -6.06 7.14 -17.91
C ASN A 146 -5.58 8.59 -18.10
N ALA A 147 -5.74 9.45 -17.09
CA ALA A 147 -5.18 10.81 -17.10
C ALA A 147 -3.73 10.87 -16.58
N GLY A 148 -3.10 9.74 -16.23
CA GLY A 148 -1.73 9.71 -15.70
C GLY A 148 -1.58 10.38 -14.32
N LEU A 149 -2.67 10.47 -13.54
CA LEU A 149 -2.73 11.14 -12.26
C LEU A 149 -2.46 10.17 -11.11
N PRO A 150 -1.50 10.46 -10.21
CA PRO A 150 -1.22 9.63 -9.05
C PRO A 150 -2.40 9.68 -8.07
N SER A 151 -2.73 8.55 -7.42
CA SER A 151 -3.77 8.49 -6.39
C SER A 151 -3.37 7.59 -5.23
N LEU A 152 -3.73 7.98 -4.00
CA LEU A 152 -3.52 7.19 -2.79
C LEU A 152 -4.80 7.14 -1.95
N SER A 153 -4.90 6.17 -1.04
CA SER A 153 -6.03 6.03 -0.13
C SER A 153 -5.56 6.07 1.32
N LEU A 154 -6.17 6.92 2.13
CA LEU A 154 -5.90 7.12 3.55
C LEU A 154 -7.01 6.54 4.42
N PRO A 155 -6.70 5.96 5.59
CA PRO A 155 -7.71 5.64 6.58
C PRO A 155 -8.42 6.92 7.05
N ALA A 156 -9.75 6.91 7.04
CA ALA A 156 -10.60 8.07 7.38
C ALA A 156 -11.57 7.76 8.54
N GLY A 157 -11.21 6.81 9.41
CA GLY A 157 -12.01 6.45 10.58
C GLY A 157 -12.98 5.29 10.33
N ARG A 158 -14.12 5.31 11.03
CA ARG A 158 -15.14 4.25 10.98
C ARG A 158 -16.52 4.84 10.74
N ALA A 159 -17.31 4.18 9.90
CA ALA A 159 -18.71 4.48 9.71
C ALA A 159 -19.51 4.09 10.98
N ALA A 160 -20.75 4.60 11.09
CA ALA A 160 -21.64 4.34 12.23
C ALA A 160 -21.95 2.85 12.44
N ASN A 161 -21.80 2.03 11.41
CA ASN A 161 -21.94 0.58 11.45
C ASN A 161 -20.63 -0.16 11.81
N GLY A 162 -19.57 0.56 12.19
CA GLY A 162 -18.28 0.02 12.59
C GLY A 162 -17.31 -0.32 11.44
N LEU A 163 -17.73 -0.18 10.18
CA LEU A 163 -16.89 -0.45 9.02
C LEU A 163 -15.83 0.64 8.81
N PRO A 164 -14.61 0.30 8.35
CA PRO A 164 -13.56 1.28 8.09
C PRO A 164 -13.91 2.17 6.88
N LEU A 165 -13.65 3.47 7.02
CA LEU A 165 -13.75 4.46 5.94
C LEU A 165 -12.36 4.74 5.36
N GLY A 166 -12.30 4.91 4.04
CA GLY A 166 -11.09 5.32 3.32
C GLY A 166 -11.34 6.61 2.55
N LEU A 167 -10.38 7.53 2.58
CA LEU A 167 -10.34 8.75 1.76
C LEU A 167 -9.37 8.54 0.61
N GLN A 168 -9.87 8.58 -0.63
CA GLN A 168 -9.00 8.60 -1.82
C GLN A 168 -8.60 10.04 -2.14
N VAL A 169 -7.31 10.25 -2.37
CA VAL A 169 -6.71 11.54 -2.72
C VAL A 169 -5.99 11.39 -4.05
N VAL A 170 -6.17 12.35 -4.96
CA VAL A 170 -5.60 12.34 -6.31
C VAL A 170 -4.74 13.58 -6.49
N GLY A 171 -3.52 13.38 -7.00
CA GLY A 171 -2.56 14.44 -7.29
C GLY A 171 -2.54 14.82 -8.77
N ALA A 172 -1.89 15.94 -9.10
CA ALA A 172 -1.60 16.30 -10.48
C ALA A 172 -0.60 15.33 -11.12
N GLN A 173 -0.55 15.29 -12.45
CA GLN A 173 0.39 14.43 -13.18
C GLN A 173 1.83 14.79 -12.81
N GLY A 174 2.62 13.79 -12.36
CA GLY A 174 4.01 13.98 -11.94
C GLY A 174 4.19 14.69 -10.59
N ALA A 175 3.12 14.84 -9.80
CA ALA A 175 3.13 15.48 -8.48
C ALA A 175 3.09 14.45 -7.33
N ASP A 176 3.67 13.27 -7.54
CA ASP A 176 3.64 12.14 -6.61
C ASP A 176 4.18 12.53 -5.21
N GLU A 177 5.29 13.27 -5.14
CA GLU A 177 5.88 13.73 -3.88
C GLU A 177 4.98 14.73 -3.14
N GLN A 178 4.32 15.61 -3.88
CA GLN A 178 3.40 16.62 -3.33
C GLN A 178 2.12 15.96 -2.83
N LEU A 179 1.63 14.93 -3.54
CA LEU A 179 0.50 14.12 -3.10
C LEU A 179 0.82 13.39 -1.79
N LEU A 180 2.02 12.83 -1.65
CA LEU A 180 2.48 12.21 -0.41
C LEU A 180 2.61 13.23 0.73
N GLN A 181 3.14 14.43 0.45
CA GLN A 181 3.26 15.49 1.46
C GLN A 181 1.89 16.03 1.90
N ALA A 182 0.94 16.16 0.97
CA ALA A 182 -0.44 16.55 1.29
C ALA A 182 -1.17 15.46 2.08
N ALA A 183 -0.97 14.20 1.71
CA ALA A 183 -1.50 13.05 2.44
C ALA A 183 -1.04 13.04 3.89
N ALA A 184 0.18 13.54 4.15
CA ALA A 184 0.69 13.65 5.50
C ALA A 184 -0.09 14.62 6.39
N GLY A 185 -0.42 15.80 5.84
CA GLY A 185 -1.26 16.78 6.50
C GLY A 185 -2.70 16.27 6.71
N LEU A 186 -3.27 15.64 5.68
CA LEU A 186 -4.61 15.05 5.73
C LEU A 186 -4.71 13.95 6.80
N GLU A 187 -3.76 13.03 6.84
CA GLU A 187 -3.75 11.96 7.83
C GLU A 187 -3.69 12.50 9.27
N SER A 188 -2.90 13.55 9.51
CA SER A 188 -2.83 14.19 10.84
C SER A 188 -4.15 14.82 11.30
N THR A 189 -5.01 15.19 10.34
CA THR A 189 -6.35 15.75 10.58
C THR A 189 -7.38 14.64 10.75
N LEU A 190 -7.31 13.61 9.91
CA LEU A 190 -8.20 12.43 9.95
C LEU A 190 -7.96 11.57 11.20
N ALA A 191 -6.74 11.50 11.71
CA ALA A 191 -6.40 10.77 12.93
C ALA A 191 -6.88 11.47 14.23
N LYS A 192 -7.25 12.76 14.16
CA LYS A 192 -7.70 13.56 15.32
C LYS A 192 -9.22 13.60 15.50
N GLY A 193 -10.00 13.08 14.55
CA GLY A 193 -11.45 13.17 14.56
C GLY A 193 -12.14 11.82 14.49
N ASP A 194 -13.07 11.55 15.41
CA ASP A 194 -14.15 10.59 15.19
C ASP A 194 -15.04 11.13 14.06
N ILE A 195 -14.70 10.82 12.82
CA ILE A 195 -15.51 11.19 11.65
C ILE A 195 -16.77 10.32 11.66
N ARG A 196 -17.83 10.84 12.29
CA ARG A 196 -19.16 10.23 12.26
C ARG A 196 -19.82 10.58 10.94
N ALA A 197 -19.82 9.63 9.99
CA ALA A 197 -20.65 9.76 8.80
C ALA A 197 -22.13 9.78 9.21
N HIS A 198 -22.82 10.89 8.96
CA HIS A 198 -24.28 10.99 9.16
C HIS A 198 -25.02 10.05 8.21
N ARG A 199 -26.15 9.52 8.71
CA ARG A 199 -27.02 8.52 8.07
C ARG A 199 -27.40 8.86 6.63
#